data_AF-A0A385FXD5-F1
#
_entry.id   AF-A0A385FXD5-F1
#
_cell.length_a   1.000
_cell.length_b   1.000
_cell.length_c   1.000
_cell.angle_alpha   90.00
_cell.angle_beta   90.00
_cell.angle_gamma   90.00
#
_symmetry.space_group_name_H-M   'P 1'
#
loop_
_entity.id
_entity.type
_entity.pdbx_description
1 polymer ?
#
loop_
_entity_poly.entity_id
_entity_poly.type
_entity_poly.pdbx_seq_one_letter_code
_entity_poly.pdbx_strand_id
1 'polypeptide(L)' 'MAISNARRGGRKSKGDRKLVGSRMPVITATQLEIVAEASGQTVSDYVAELVAAHLSTVDLSILNVQEELPIVRAS' A
#
# COMPACT_ATOMS: atom_id res chain seq x y z
N MET A 1 -38.33 15.32 11.41
CA MET A 1 -37.47 15.08 10.24
C MET A 1 -36.67 13.81 10.48
N ALA A 2 -36.89 12.77 9.68
CA ALA A 2 -36.16 11.50 9.82
C ALA A 2 -34.84 11.59 9.04
N ILE A 3 -33.71 11.45 9.74
CA ILE A 3 -32.39 11.34 9.14
C ILE A 3 -32.24 9.89 8.67
N SER A 4 -32.40 9.66 7.36
CA SER A 4 -32.14 8.35 6.77
C SER A 4 -30.64 8.05 6.89
N ASN A 5 -30.32 7.09 7.73
CA ASN A 5 -28.97 6.56 7.87
C ASN A 5 -28.64 5.82 6.56
N ALA A 6 -27.99 6.53 5.62
CA ALA A 6 -27.49 5.95 4.38
C ALA A 6 -26.46 4.88 4.75
N ARG A 7 -26.90 3.63 4.83
CA ARG A 7 -26.04 2.45 4.81
C ARG A 7 -25.28 2.50 3.50
N ARG A 8 -24.13 3.19 3.49
CA ARG A 8 -23.15 3.14 2.40
C ARG A 8 -22.86 1.66 2.21
N GLY A 9 -23.41 1.08 1.13
CA GLY A 9 -23.15 -0.29 0.73
C GLY A 9 -21.64 -0.52 0.84
N GLY A 10 -21.24 -1.58 1.54
CA GLY A 10 -19.84 -1.86 1.83
C GLY A 10 -19.02 -1.68 0.55
N ARG A 11 -18.01 -0.79 0.61
CA ARG A 11 -17.09 -0.58 -0.52
C ARG A 11 -16.61 -1.96 -0.94
N LYS A 12 -16.82 -2.33 -2.21
CA LYS A 12 -16.42 -3.65 -2.72
C LYS A 12 -15.01 -3.97 -2.24
N SER A 13 -14.84 -5.16 -1.68
CA SER A 13 -13.52 -5.60 -1.21
C SER A 13 -12.51 -5.38 -2.33
N LYS A 14 -11.38 -4.80 -1.95
CA LYS A 14 -10.30 -4.41 -2.87
C LYS A 14 -9.46 -5.62 -3.36
N GLY A 15 -9.94 -6.84 -3.09
CA GLY A 15 -9.22 -8.09 -3.29
C GLY A 15 -8.21 -8.37 -2.17
N ASP A 16 -7.39 -9.39 -2.37
CA ASP A 16 -6.31 -9.75 -1.45
C ASP A 16 -5.24 -8.65 -1.44
N ARG A 17 -5.20 -7.88 -0.34
CA ARG A 17 -4.23 -6.80 -0.13
C ARG A 17 -3.65 -6.89 1.28
N LYS A 18 -2.35 -6.65 1.39
CA LYS A 18 -1.67 -6.47 2.68
C LYS A 18 -1.56 -4.99 2.99
N LEU A 19 -1.88 -4.60 4.23
CA LEU A 19 -1.61 -3.23 4.69
C LEU A 19 -0.10 -3.05 4.87
N VAL A 20 0.47 -2.06 4.19
CA VAL A 20 1.87 -1.63 4.35
C VAL A 20 1.85 -0.19 4.83
N GLY A 21 2.38 0.05 6.03
CA GLY A 21 2.42 1.37 6.65
C GLY A 21 3.86 1.78 6.99
N SER A 22 4.22 3.02 6.67
CA SER A 22 5.51 3.62 7.03
C SER A 22 5.31 5.00 7.65
N ARG A 23 6.23 5.41 8.52
CA ARG A 23 6.28 6.79 9.03
C ARG A 23 7.13 7.64 8.09
N MET A 24 6.68 8.85 7.79
CA MET A 24 7.42 9.83 7.00
C MET A 24 7.40 11.20 7.70
N PRO A 25 8.33 12.11 7.36
CA PRO A 25 8.33 13.47 7.89
C PRO A 25 7.00 14.18 7.63
N VAL A 26 6.54 14.99 8.59
CA VAL A 26 5.24 15.67 8.53
C VAL A 26 5.09 16.50 7.25
N ILE A 27 6.12 17.26 6.88
CA ILE A 27 6.09 18.11 5.67
C ILE A 27 5.83 17.26 4.42
N THR A 28 6.50 16.12 4.30
CA THR A 28 6.33 15.20 3.16
C THR A 28 4.93 14.56 3.17
N ALA A 29 4.42 14.19 4.35
CA ALA A 29 3.06 13.66 4.48
C ALA A 29 2.00 14.68 4.05
N THR A 30 2.16 15.95 4.43
CA THR A 30 1.24 17.02 4.02
C THR A 30 1.29 17.27 2.52
N GLN A 31 2.48 17.27 1.91
CA GLN A 31 2.61 17.37 0.45
C GLN A 31 1.91 16.21 -0.27
N LEU A 32 2.09 14.99 0.24
CA LEU A 32 1.46 13.80 -0.30
C LEU A 32 -0.08 13.89 -0.22
N GLU A 33 -0.62 14.39 0.88
CA GLU A 33 -2.06 14.59 1.06
C GLU A 33 -2.64 15.55 0.02
N ILE A 34 -1.98 16.70 -0.21
CA ILE A 34 -2.39 17.68 -1.21
C ILE A 34 -2.39 17.06 -2.63
N VAL A 35 -1.37 16.28 -2.97
CA VAL A 35 -1.27 15.64 -4.28
C VAL A 35 -2.32 14.53 -4.46
N ALA A 36 -2.57 13.73 -3.43
CA ALA A 36 -3.60 12.70 -3.46
C ALA A 36 -5.00 13.33 -3.62
N GLU A 37 -5.28 14.43 -2.92
CA GLU A 37 -6.54 15.16 -3.05
C GLU A 37 -6.70 15.76 -4.46
N ALA A 38 -5.66 16.40 -4.99
CA ALA A 38 -5.66 16.95 -6.34
C ALA A 38 -5.88 15.90 -7.45
N SER A 39 -5.47 14.65 -7.20
CA SER A 39 -5.69 13.52 -8.11
C SER A 39 -7.03 12.80 -7.88
N GLY A 40 -7.85 13.26 -6.92
CA GLY A 40 -9.13 12.63 -6.58
C GLY A 40 -8.99 11.26 -5.94
N GLN A 41 -7.81 10.94 -5.39
CA GLN A 41 -7.50 9.66 -4.79
C GLN A 41 -7.37 9.76 -3.26
N THR A 42 -7.41 8.62 -2.59
CA THR A 42 -6.96 8.56 -1.18
C THR A 42 -5.45 8.46 -1.13
N VAL A 43 -4.82 8.99 -0.08
CA VAL A 43 -3.36 8.87 0.13
C VAL A 43 -2.87 7.42 -0.01
N SER A 44 -3.59 6.47 0.58
CA SER A 44 -3.25 5.05 0.47
C SER A 44 -3.34 4.51 -0.95
N ASP A 45 -4.32 4.95 -1.74
CA ASP A 45 -4.47 4.52 -3.14
C ASP A 45 -3.36 5.12 -4.00
N TYR A 46 -3.06 6.41 -3.82
CA TYR A 46 -1.99 7.10 -4.52
C TYR A 46 -0.62 6.48 -4.24
N VAL A 47 -0.31 6.19 -2.96
CA VAL A 47 0.94 5.52 -2.58
C VAL A 47 1.00 4.11 -3.14
N ALA A 48 -0.10 3.35 -3.10
CA ALA A 48 -0.12 2.00 -3.65
C ALA A 48 0.15 1.99 -5.16
N GLU A 49 -0.39 2.97 -5.91
CA GLU A 49 -0.13 3.13 -7.34
C GLU A 49 1.34 3.49 -7.61
N LEU A 50 1.91 4.45 -6.88
CA LEU A 50 3.32 4.82 -7.01
C LEU A 50 4.27 3.65 -6.71
N VAL A 51 3.99 2.90 -5.64
CA VAL A 51 4.79 1.73 -5.25
C VAL A 51 4.66 0.63 -6.30
N ALA A 52 3.46 0.38 -6.82
CA ALA A 52 3.28 -0.61 -7.90
C ALA A 52 4.04 -0.21 -9.17
N ALA A 53 3.98 1.08 -9.55
CA ALA A 53 4.71 1.61 -10.70
C ALA A 53 6.24 1.58 -10.50
N HIS A 54 6.73 1.75 -9.28
CA HIS A 54 8.15 1.59 -8.98
C HIS A 54 8.57 0.12 -9.00
N LEU A 55 7.81 -0.77 -8.36
CA LEU A 55 8.14 -2.20 -8.32
C LEU A 55 8.09 -2.87 -9.69
N SER A 56 7.30 -2.36 -10.64
CA SER A 56 7.29 -2.87 -12.02
C SER A 56 8.59 -2.59 -12.78
N THR A 57 9.40 -1.62 -12.32
CA THR A 57 10.72 -1.31 -12.92
C THR A 57 11.87 -2.00 -12.19
N VAL A 58 11.63 -2.57 -11.02
CA VAL A 58 12.64 -3.27 -10.23
C VAL A 58 12.70 -4.74 -10.67
N ASP A 59 13.86 -5.16 -11.17
CA ASP A 59 14.11 -6.58 -11.41
C ASP A 59 14.40 -7.30 -10.07
N LEU A 60 13.37 -7.96 -9.55
CA LEU A 60 13.45 -8.72 -8.30
C LEU A 60 14.30 -9.98 -8.42
N SER A 61 14.59 -10.48 -9.63
CA SER A 61 15.37 -11.70 -9.83
C SER A 61 16.85 -11.51 -9.46
N ILE A 62 17.34 -10.27 -9.53
CA ILE A 62 18.73 -9.90 -9.19
C ILE A 62 18.87 -9.70 -7.67
N LEU A 63 17.78 -9.36 -6.99
CA LEU A 63 17.71 -9.26 -5.55
C LEU A 63 17.57 -10.68 -4.99
N ASN A 64 18.66 -11.45 -5.00
CA ASN A 64 18.75 -12.79 -4.40
C ASN A 64 18.03 -12.80 -3.05
N VAL A 65 16.78 -13.25 -3.05
CA VAL A 65 16.05 -13.58 -1.84
C VAL A 65 16.74 -14.82 -1.34
N GLN A 66 17.66 -14.63 -0.40
CA GLN A 66 18.48 -15.69 0.18
C GLN A 66 17.56 -16.84 0.57
N GLU A 67 17.59 -17.93 -0.20
CA GLU A 67 16.84 -19.13 0.13
C GLU A 67 17.34 -19.65 1.47
N GLU A 68 16.41 -20.17 2.27
CA GLU A 68 16.69 -20.72 3.58
C GLU A 68 17.78 -21.79 3.44
N LEU A 69 18.96 -21.54 4.01
CA LEU A 69 20.05 -22.51 4.04
C LEU A 69 19.51 -23.79 4.69
N PRO A 70 19.61 -24.97 4.05
CA PRO A 70 19.17 -26.22 4.63
C PRO A 70 20.15 -26.59 5.75
N ILE A 71 20.00 -25.98 6.92
CA ILE A 71 20.70 -26.41 8.12
C ILE A 71 19.98 -27.66 8.58
N VAL A 72 20.45 -28.82 8.11
CA VAL A 72 20.13 -30.10 8.75
C VAL A 72 20.63 -29.97 10.19
N ARG A 73 19.72 -29.82 11.14
CA ARG A 73 20.06 -29.93 12.56
C ARG A 73 20.64 -31.32 12.75
N ALA A 74 21.95 -31.41 12.98
CA ALA A 74 22.58 -32.64 13.42
C ALA A 74 21.90 -33.03 14.75
N SER A 75 21.20 -34.15 14.71
CA SER A 75 20.60 -34.83 15.88
C SER A 75 21.68 -35.44 16.76
#